data_AF-A0A3M1HIQ8-F1
#
_entry.id   AF-A0A3M1HIQ8-F1
#
_cell.length_a   1.000
_cell.length_b   1.000
_cell.length_c   1.000
_cell.angle_alpha   90.00
_cell.angle_beta   90.00
_cell.angle_gamma   90.00
#
_symmetry.space_group_name_H-M   'P 1'
#
loop_
_entity.id
_entity.type
_entity.pdbx_description
1 polymer ?
#
loop_
_entity_poly.entity_id
_entity_poly.type
_entity_poly.pdbx_seq_one_letter_code
_entity_poly.pdbx_strand_id
1 'polypeptide(L)'
;MKRLFVALWCLGCVGAGAQEDGGAVYRALIEAARGGSAQGVCRVAEAAKVEAHWARRIRTACALLRMRDAQALQPAGLADGPEAVLVQRWLAAHPAPARSSPWVPALLSLVPGLGHLYLGRGRDALVAALLVWPMLALTLWAWIRRMGPVVVFFGGITAWLWSGVIFSAYALAMRGNLEDYLAWWRALWQASGLPGTPW
;
A
#
# COMPACT_ATOMS: atom_id res chain seq x y z
N MET A 1 2.81 -8.65 22.24
CA MET A 1 1.94 -8.53 23.43
C MET A 1 0.94 -7.37 23.39
N LYS A 2 1.30 -6.12 22.99
CA LYS A 2 0.35 -4.99 22.93
C LYS A 2 -0.93 -5.22 22.09
N ARG A 3 -0.86 -5.99 21.00
CA ARG A 3 -2.01 -6.32 20.14
C ARG A 3 -3.07 -7.21 20.81
N LEU A 4 -2.66 -8.09 21.74
CA LEU A 4 -3.60 -8.96 22.45
C LEU A 4 -4.40 -8.19 23.50
N PHE A 5 -3.77 -7.18 24.12
CA PHE A 5 -4.39 -6.37 25.17
C PHE A 5 -5.52 -5.46 24.62
N VAL A 6 -5.34 -4.89 23.43
CA VAL A 6 -6.40 -4.08 22.78
C VAL A 6 -7.60 -4.94 22.39
N ALA A 7 -7.36 -6.15 21.86
CA ALA A 7 -8.45 -7.07 21.52
C ALA A 7 -9.22 -7.55 22.77
N LEU A 8 -8.52 -7.86 23.87
CA LEU A 8 -9.16 -8.25 25.12
C LEU A 8 -9.91 -7.09 25.80
N TRP A 9 -9.41 -5.86 25.69
CA TRP A 9 -10.08 -4.70 26.27
C TRP A 9 -11.39 -4.37 25.53
N CYS A 10 -11.41 -4.48 24.20
CA CYS A 10 -12.64 -4.36 23.42
C CYS A 10 -13.65 -5.47 23.74
N LEU A 11 -13.19 -6.70 24.03
CA LEU A 11 -14.08 -7.81 24.41
C LEU A 11 -14.63 -7.68 25.84
N GLY A 12 -13.88 -7.07 26.76
CA GLY A 12 -14.30 -6.89 28.16
C GLY A 12 -15.35 -5.80 28.38
N CYS A 13 -15.44 -4.80 27.49
CA CYS A 13 -16.40 -3.70 27.61
C CYS A 13 -17.80 -4.02 27.04
N VAL A 14 -17.97 -5.12 26.30
CA VAL A 14 -19.24 -5.51 25.64
C VAL A 14 -20.25 -6.17 26.62
N GLY A 15 -20.01 -6.03 27.93
CA GLY A 15 -20.85 -6.55 28.99
C GLY A 15 -22.17 -5.79 29.18
N ALA A 16 -23.23 -6.29 28.54
CA ALA A 16 -24.64 -6.26 28.94
C ALA A 16 -25.30 -4.91 29.33
N GLY A 17 -26.07 -4.35 28.38
CA GLY A 17 -27.32 -3.62 28.69
C GLY A 17 -27.39 -2.14 28.35
N ALA A 18 -26.28 -1.48 28.02
CA ALA A 18 -26.31 -0.09 27.59
C ALA A 18 -26.57 0.01 26.08
N GLN A 19 -27.52 0.85 25.68
CA GLN A 19 -27.65 1.33 24.30
C GLN A 19 -26.37 2.12 23.99
N GLU A 20 -25.39 1.44 23.43
CA GLU A 20 -24.08 2.04 23.17
C GLU A 20 -24.21 3.16 22.14
N ASP A 21 -23.60 4.30 22.45
CA ASP A 21 -23.41 5.39 21.50
C ASP A 21 -22.70 4.83 20.27
N GLY A 22 -23.40 4.76 19.13
CA GLY A 22 -22.84 4.26 17.87
C GLY A 22 -21.55 4.98 17.46
N GLY A 23 -21.34 6.22 17.93
CA GLY A 23 -20.10 6.95 17.76
C GLY A 23 -18.90 6.36 18.53
N ALA A 24 -19.11 5.72 19.68
CA ALA A 24 -18.08 5.04 20.44
C ALA A 24 -17.62 3.75 19.72
N VAL A 25 -18.58 2.93 19.27
CA VAL A 25 -18.31 1.73 18.46
C VAL A 25 -17.56 2.10 17.18
N TYR A 26 -17.99 3.17 16.50
CA TYR A 26 -17.33 3.63 15.28
C TYR A 26 -15.89 4.11 15.52
N ARG A 27 -15.64 4.85 16.61
CA ARG A 27 -14.27 5.27 16.98
C ARG A 27 -13.37 4.09 17.30
N ALA A 28 -13.88 3.10 18.03
CA ALA A 28 -13.15 1.87 18.31
C ALA A 28 -12.82 1.09 17.02
N LEU A 29 -13.72 1.10 16.03
CA LEU A 29 -13.44 0.51 14.71
C LEU A 29 -12.31 1.24 13.97
N ILE A 30 -12.27 2.58 14.00
CA ILE A 30 -11.18 3.36 13.39
C ILE A 30 -9.85 3.07 14.10
N GLU A 31 -9.83 3.06 15.43
CA GLU A 31 -8.61 2.75 16.19
C GLU A 31 -8.13 1.31 15.94
N ALA A 32 -9.05 0.35 15.86
CA ALA A 32 -8.73 -1.02 15.50
C ALA A 32 -8.21 -1.12 14.05
N ALA A 33 -8.75 -0.33 13.11
CA ALA A 33 -8.29 -0.27 11.73
C ALA A 33 -6.86 0.31 11.59
N ARG A 34 -6.39 1.11 12.56
CA ARG A 34 -5.00 1.61 12.60
C ARG A 34 -3.97 0.52 12.95
N GLY A 35 -4.38 -0.56 13.62
CA GLY A 35 -3.46 -1.56 14.16
C GLY A 35 -3.76 -3.02 13.83
N GLY A 36 -4.92 -3.30 13.22
CA GLY A 36 -5.47 -4.65 13.02
C GLY A 36 -5.96 -4.93 11.60
N SER A 37 -6.25 -6.21 11.34
CA SER A 37 -6.83 -6.66 10.07
C SER A 37 -8.29 -6.17 9.93
N ALA A 38 -8.70 -5.77 8.73
CA ALA A 38 -10.08 -5.35 8.46
C ALA A 38 -11.12 -6.39 8.93
N GLN A 39 -10.75 -7.67 8.89
CA GLN A 39 -11.60 -8.78 9.33
C GLN A 39 -11.91 -8.73 10.84
N GLY A 40 -10.93 -8.38 11.69
CA GLY A 40 -11.15 -8.28 13.13
C GLY A 40 -12.09 -7.13 13.47
N VAL A 41 -11.89 -5.99 12.81
CA VAL A 41 -12.74 -4.79 12.89
C VAL A 41 -14.19 -5.16 12.55
N CYS A 42 -14.40 -5.84 11.42
CA CYS A 42 -15.75 -6.20 10.98
C CYS A 42 -16.48 -7.19 11.87
N ARG A 43 -15.79 -8.18 12.43
CA ARG A 43 -16.42 -9.15 13.34
C ARG A 43 -16.94 -8.50 14.62
N VAL A 44 -16.19 -7.55 15.18
CA VAL A 44 -16.61 -6.80 16.37
C VAL A 44 -17.80 -5.91 16.03
N ALA A 45 -17.76 -5.26 14.87
CA ALA A 45 -18.83 -4.41 14.37
C ALA A 45 -20.15 -5.16 14.15
N GLU A 46 -20.08 -6.38 13.62
CA GLU A 46 -21.24 -7.24 13.38
C GLU A 46 -21.87 -7.77 14.68
N ALA A 47 -21.08 -7.93 15.73
CA ALA A 47 -21.56 -8.36 17.05
C ALA A 47 -22.23 -7.23 17.86
N ALA A 48 -21.91 -5.97 17.55
CA ALA A 48 -22.44 -4.82 18.27
C ALA A 48 -23.91 -4.54 17.89
N LYS A 49 -24.77 -4.38 18.91
CA LYS A 49 -26.16 -3.93 18.71
C LYS A 49 -26.19 -2.42 18.52
N VAL A 50 -26.04 -1.98 17.28
CA VAL A 50 -26.07 -0.55 16.90
C VAL A 50 -27.35 -0.19 16.16
N GLU A 51 -27.71 1.09 16.20
CA GLU A 51 -28.83 1.63 15.44
C GLU A 51 -28.68 1.38 13.93
N ALA A 52 -29.81 1.27 13.23
CA ALA A 52 -29.83 0.87 11.82
C ALA A 52 -28.95 1.75 10.90
N HIS A 53 -28.86 3.06 11.18
CA HIS A 53 -28.04 3.97 10.39
C HIS A 53 -26.53 3.76 10.62
N TRP A 54 -26.11 3.56 11.87
CA TRP A 54 -24.73 3.20 12.21
C TRP A 54 -24.36 1.81 11.66
N ALA A 55 -25.27 0.84 11.74
CA ALA A 55 -25.06 -0.49 11.19
C ALA A 55 -24.73 -0.45 9.68
N ARG A 56 -25.43 0.40 8.91
CA ARG A 56 -25.13 0.60 7.48
C ARG A 56 -23.74 1.19 7.25
N ARG A 57 -23.40 2.26 7.97
CA ARG A 57 -22.08 2.91 7.87
C ARG A 57 -20.93 1.96 8.20
N ILE A 58 -21.11 1.17 9.24
CA ILE A 58 -20.15 0.15 9.66
C ILE A 58 -19.96 -0.90 8.57
N ARG A 59 -21.04 -1.41 7.95
CA ARG A 59 -20.95 -2.36 6.83
C ARG A 59 -20.23 -1.75 5.63
N THR A 60 -20.53 -0.50 5.27
CA THR A 60 -19.84 0.22 4.19
C THR A 60 -18.35 0.40 4.49
N ALA A 61 -18.01 0.83 5.71
CA ALA A 61 -16.62 0.94 6.17
C ALA A 61 -15.89 -0.41 6.06
N CYS A 62 -16.54 -1.49 6.47
CA CYS A 62 -16.04 -2.85 6.34
C CYS A 62 -15.77 -3.27 4.89
N ALA A 63 -16.71 -2.99 3.98
CA ALA A 63 -16.54 -3.27 2.56
C ALA A 63 -15.32 -2.51 1.98
N LEU A 64 -15.16 -1.23 2.34
CA LEU A 64 -14.02 -0.41 1.90
C LEU A 64 -12.70 -0.88 2.51
N LEU A 65 -12.66 -1.28 3.78
CA LEU A 65 -11.45 -1.81 4.41
C LEU A 65 -11.03 -3.16 3.79
N ARG A 66 -11.99 -4.05 3.49
CA ARG A 66 -11.70 -5.30 2.75
C ARG A 66 -11.19 -5.02 1.35
N MET A 67 -11.79 -4.04 0.66
CA MET A 67 -11.35 -3.59 -0.65
C MET A 67 -9.90 -3.11 -0.61
N ARG A 68 -9.51 -2.32 0.39
CA ARG A 68 -8.12 -1.89 0.62
C ARG A 68 -7.17 -3.07 0.79
N ASP A 69 -7.50 -3.96 1.72
CA ASP A 69 -6.65 -5.11 2.07
C ASP A 69 -6.44 -6.05 0.86
N ALA A 70 -7.46 -6.20 0.02
CA ALA A 70 -7.40 -6.97 -1.23
C ALA A 70 -6.84 -6.16 -2.42
N GLN A 71 -6.57 -4.86 -2.25
CA GLN A 71 -6.29 -3.90 -3.33
C GLN A 71 -7.31 -4.00 -4.49
N ALA A 72 -8.57 -4.26 -4.16
CA ALA A 72 -9.66 -4.37 -5.13
C ALA A 72 -10.07 -2.99 -5.64
N LEU A 73 -10.58 -2.95 -6.87
CA LEU A 73 -11.10 -1.73 -7.50
C LEU A 73 -12.59 -1.51 -7.23
N GLN A 74 -13.27 -2.52 -6.72
CA GLN A 74 -14.69 -2.49 -6.40
C GLN A 74 -14.91 -3.08 -4.99
N PRO A 75 -15.73 -2.44 -4.14
CA PRO A 75 -16.05 -2.98 -2.83
C PRO A 75 -17.05 -4.13 -2.96
N ALA A 76 -16.67 -5.31 -2.46
CA ALA A 76 -17.59 -6.44 -2.35
C ALA A 76 -18.52 -6.26 -1.13
N GLY A 77 -19.81 -6.55 -1.31
CA GLY A 77 -20.79 -6.54 -0.21
C GLY A 77 -21.14 -5.13 0.30
N LEU A 78 -21.16 -4.14 -0.58
CA LEU A 78 -21.62 -2.79 -0.26
C LEU A 78 -23.09 -2.85 0.18
N ALA A 79 -23.42 -2.33 1.37
CA ALA A 79 -24.77 -2.37 1.90
C ALA A 79 -25.66 -1.31 1.25
N ASP A 80 -26.94 -1.60 1.02
CA ASP A 80 -27.88 -0.60 0.52
C ASP A 80 -27.97 0.61 1.46
N GLY A 81 -27.98 1.81 0.88
CA GLY A 81 -28.05 3.06 1.62
C GLY A 81 -27.46 4.26 0.88
N PRO A 82 -27.58 5.47 1.46
CA PRO A 82 -27.04 6.68 0.85
C PRO A 82 -25.51 6.63 0.72
N GLU A 83 -24.80 6.02 1.67
CA GLU A 83 -23.34 5.86 1.60
C GLU A 83 -22.91 5.01 0.39
N ALA A 84 -23.68 3.97 0.05
CA ALA A 84 -23.39 3.14 -1.11
C ALA A 84 -23.59 3.88 -2.43
N VAL A 85 -24.62 4.72 -2.51
CA VAL A 85 -24.83 5.59 -3.67
C VAL A 85 -23.67 6.58 -3.84
N LEU A 86 -23.16 7.15 -2.74
CA LEU A 86 -22.00 8.04 -2.79
C LEU A 86 -20.75 7.32 -3.27
N VAL A 87 -20.47 6.12 -2.74
CA VAL A 87 -19.36 5.26 -3.18
C VAL A 87 -19.46 4.96 -4.67
N GLN A 88 -20.62 4.49 -5.14
CA GLN A 88 -20.81 4.14 -6.56
C GLN A 88 -20.67 5.36 -7.48
N ARG A 89 -21.24 6.51 -7.09
CA ARG A 89 -21.11 7.76 -7.86
C ARG A 89 -19.67 8.23 -7.91
N TRP A 90 -18.94 8.14 -6.80
CA TRP A 90 -17.53 8.52 -6.78
C TRP A 90 -16.69 7.60 -7.66
N LEU A 91 -16.90 6.28 -7.59
CA LEU A 91 -16.22 5.29 -8.43
C LEU A 91 -16.51 5.49 -9.93
N ALA A 92 -17.73 5.90 -10.28
CA ALA A 92 -18.09 6.23 -11.66
C ALA A 92 -17.39 7.53 -12.14
N ALA A 93 -17.20 8.51 -11.26
CA ALA A 93 -16.58 9.79 -11.60
C ALA A 93 -15.04 9.78 -11.53
N HIS A 94 -14.45 8.89 -10.72
CA HIS A 94 -13.01 8.85 -10.45
C HIS A 94 -12.46 7.47 -10.79
N PRO A 95 -12.02 7.24 -12.04
CA PRO A 95 -11.48 5.95 -12.44
C PRO A 95 -10.30 5.56 -11.56
N ALA A 96 -10.15 4.26 -11.32
CA ALA A 96 -9.04 3.74 -10.56
C ALA A 96 -7.70 4.09 -11.23
N PRO A 97 -6.64 4.35 -10.43
CA PRO A 97 -5.32 4.62 -10.98
C PRO A 97 -4.86 3.44 -11.84
N ALA A 98 -4.31 3.76 -13.01
CA ALA A 98 -3.75 2.75 -13.91
C ALA A 98 -2.54 2.09 -13.22
N ARG A 99 -2.55 0.75 -13.11
CA ARG A 99 -1.38 0.03 -12.62
C ARG A 99 -0.31 0.03 -13.70
N SER A 100 0.80 0.69 -13.41
CA SER A 100 1.98 0.62 -14.27
C SER A 100 2.68 -0.73 -14.08
N SER A 101 3.27 -1.28 -15.13
CA SER A 101 4.03 -2.53 -15.01
C SER A 101 5.35 -2.25 -14.28
N PRO A 102 5.63 -2.90 -13.14
CA PRO A 102 6.89 -2.70 -12.40
C PRO A 102 8.11 -3.25 -13.16
N TRP A 103 7.88 -4.10 -14.17
CA TRP A 103 8.94 -4.65 -15.01
C TRP A 103 9.54 -3.64 -15.97
N VAL A 104 8.78 -2.63 -16.40
CA VAL A 104 9.28 -1.60 -17.33
C VAL A 104 10.47 -0.84 -16.73
N PRO A 105 10.37 -0.21 -15.53
CA PRO A 105 11.52 0.45 -14.93
C PRO A 105 12.63 -0.54 -14.52
N ALA A 106 12.31 -1.80 -14.19
CA ALA A 106 13.32 -2.81 -13.90
C ALA A 106 14.16 -3.16 -15.14
N LEU A 107 13.51 -3.35 -16.30
CA LEU A 107 14.19 -3.60 -17.58
C LEU A 107 14.97 -2.38 -18.06
N LEU A 108 14.41 -1.17 -17.90
CA LEU A 108 15.16 0.06 -18.20
C LEU A 108 16.41 0.18 -17.32
N SER A 109 16.39 -0.36 -16.09
CA SER A 109 17.55 -0.38 -15.19
C SER A 109 18.68 -1.32 -15.62
N LEU A 110 18.52 -2.07 -16.72
CA LEU A 110 19.66 -2.69 -17.40
C LEU A 110 20.67 -1.63 -17.85
N VAL A 111 20.23 -0.41 -18.15
CA VAL A 111 21.15 0.72 -18.24
C VAL A 111 21.16 1.41 -16.87
N PRO A 112 22.30 1.46 -16.16
CA PRO A 112 22.35 1.98 -14.81
C PRO A 112 21.81 3.42 -14.74
N GLY A 113 20.73 3.60 -13.98
CA GLY A 113 20.04 4.87 -13.75
C GLY A 113 18.80 5.14 -14.61
N LEU A 114 18.61 4.46 -15.76
CA LEU A 114 17.47 4.76 -16.64
C LEU A 114 16.11 4.40 -16.02
N GLY A 115 16.01 3.31 -15.25
CA GLY A 115 14.75 2.96 -14.59
C GLY A 115 14.31 3.98 -13.55
N HIS A 116 15.24 4.56 -12.79
CA HIS A 116 14.95 5.63 -11.83
C HIS A 116 14.60 6.95 -12.54
N LEU A 117 15.20 7.24 -13.70
CA LEU A 117 14.79 8.38 -14.53
C LEU A 117 13.36 8.22 -15.06
N TYR A 118 13.00 7.03 -15.51
CA TYR A 118 11.63 6.72 -15.96
C TYR A 118 10.60 6.98 -14.85
N LEU A 119 10.97 6.70 -13.60
CA LEU A 119 10.14 6.97 -12.41
C LEU A 119 10.21 8.44 -11.95
N GLY A 120 10.85 9.35 -12.70
CA GLY A 120 10.98 10.76 -12.36
C GLY A 120 11.97 11.05 -11.22
N ARG A 121 12.82 10.09 -10.84
CA ARG A 121 13.75 10.21 -9.70
C ARG A 121 15.18 10.42 -10.18
N GLY A 122 15.45 11.63 -10.70
CA GLY A 122 16.76 12.00 -11.26
C GLY A 122 17.93 11.87 -10.28
N ARG A 123 17.73 12.15 -9.00
CA ARG A 123 18.77 11.99 -7.96
C ARG A 123 19.17 10.52 -7.80
N ASP A 124 18.21 9.62 -7.72
CA ASP A 124 18.47 8.18 -7.56
C ASP A 124 19.12 7.61 -8.82
N ALA A 125 18.71 8.08 -9.99
CA ALA A 125 19.34 7.72 -11.25
C ALA A 125 20.82 8.13 -11.31
N LEU A 126 21.14 9.35 -10.87
CA LEU A 126 22.52 9.83 -10.81
C LEU A 126 23.35 8.98 -9.84
N VAL A 127 22.81 8.65 -8.66
CA VAL A 127 23.48 7.77 -7.70
C VAL A 127 23.74 6.39 -8.29
N ALA A 128 22.74 5.78 -8.92
CA ALA A 128 22.89 4.48 -9.59
C ALA A 128 23.96 4.52 -10.69
N ALA A 129 23.96 5.58 -11.51
CA ALA A 129 24.95 5.78 -12.56
C ALA A 129 26.37 5.93 -11.98
N LEU A 130 26.55 6.78 -10.96
CA LEU A 130 27.84 7.02 -10.33
C LEU A 130 28.41 5.79 -9.61
N LEU A 131 27.57 4.90 -9.10
CA LEU A 131 28.02 3.66 -8.45
C LEU A 131 28.41 2.58 -9.48
N VAL A 132 27.60 2.38 -10.52
CA VAL A 132 27.77 1.24 -11.43
C VAL A 132 28.74 1.54 -12.58
N TRP A 133 28.67 2.73 -13.19
CA TRP A 133 29.49 3.04 -14.38
C TRP A 133 31.00 2.97 -14.12
N PRO A 134 31.55 3.52 -13.02
CA PRO A 134 32.97 3.39 -12.73
C PRO A 134 33.39 1.94 -12.50
N MET A 135 32.59 1.15 -11.79
CA MET A 135 32.88 -0.26 -11.56
C MET A 135 32.84 -1.08 -12.85
N LEU A 136 31.89 -0.78 -13.74
CA LEU A 136 31.80 -1.40 -15.06
C LEU A 136 33.03 -1.04 -15.92
N ALA A 137 33.48 0.22 -15.89
CA ALA A 137 34.68 0.66 -16.58
C ALA A 137 35.95 -0.03 -16.05
N LEU A 138 36.09 -0.16 -14.72
CA LEU A 138 37.22 -0.88 -14.10
C LEU A 138 37.21 -2.38 -14.45
N THR A 139 36.05 -3.03 -14.43
CA THR A 139 35.90 -4.43 -14.83
C THR A 139 36.32 -4.62 -16.29
N LEU A 140 35.86 -3.74 -17.20
CA LEU A 140 36.23 -3.79 -18.61
C LEU A 140 37.73 -3.52 -18.82
N TRP A 141 38.29 -2.54 -18.11
CA TRP A 141 39.72 -2.25 -18.16
C TRP A 141 40.57 -3.44 -17.70
N ALA A 142 40.22 -4.06 -16.57
CA ALA A 142 40.90 -5.24 -16.04
C ALA A 142 40.81 -6.43 -17.01
N TRP A 143 39.67 -6.57 -17.69
CA TRP A 143 39.45 -7.59 -18.72
C TRP A 143 40.39 -7.38 -19.89
N ILE A 144 40.46 -6.16 -20.43
CA ILE A 144 41.32 -5.81 -21.57
C ILE A 144 42.79 -6.06 -21.22
N ARG A 145 43.19 -5.79 -19.97
CA ARG A 145 44.55 -6.06 -19.45
C ARG A 145 44.80 -7.52 -19.07
N ARG A 146 43.82 -8.42 -19.23
CA ARG A 146 43.89 -9.86 -18.90
C ARG A 146 44.26 -10.14 -17.44
N MET A 147 43.78 -9.30 -16.51
CA MET A 147 44.02 -9.44 -15.07
C MET A 147 43.00 -10.38 -14.42
N GLY A 148 43.11 -11.68 -14.67
CA GLY A 148 42.10 -12.70 -14.32
C GLY A 148 41.42 -12.53 -12.95
N PRO A 149 42.15 -12.61 -11.82
CA PRO A 149 41.54 -12.49 -10.49
C PRO A 149 40.85 -11.14 -10.24
N VAL A 150 41.40 -10.05 -10.80
CA VAL A 150 40.88 -8.69 -10.64
C VAL A 150 39.56 -8.51 -11.39
N VAL A 151 39.43 -9.14 -12.57
CA VAL A 151 38.17 -9.15 -13.35
C VAL A 151 37.05 -9.82 -12.57
N VAL A 152 37.33 -10.96 -11.94
CA VAL A 152 36.33 -11.67 -11.13
C VAL A 152 35.91 -10.83 -9.94
N PHE A 153 36.86 -10.18 -9.27
CA PHE A 153 36.59 -9.32 -8.13
C PHE A 153 35.71 -8.12 -8.50
N PHE A 154 36.13 -7.29 -9.47
CA PHE A 154 35.34 -6.13 -9.87
C PHE A 154 34.04 -6.52 -10.56
N GLY A 155 34.05 -7.56 -11.40
CA GLY A 155 32.84 -8.08 -12.04
C GLY A 155 31.80 -8.56 -11.03
N GLY A 156 32.23 -9.21 -9.94
CA GLY A 156 31.36 -9.59 -8.83
C GLY A 156 30.73 -8.38 -8.13
N ILE A 157 31.53 -7.35 -7.84
CA ILE A 157 31.03 -6.10 -7.23
C ILE A 157 30.08 -5.37 -8.19
N THR A 158 30.43 -5.26 -9.47
CA THR A 158 29.58 -4.64 -10.50
C THR A 158 28.25 -5.37 -10.60
N ALA A 159 28.25 -6.70 -10.68
CA ALA A 159 27.03 -7.50 -10.76
C ALA A 159 26.16 -7.32 -9.51
N TRP A 160 26.77 -7.33 -8.33
CA TRP A 160 26.06 -7.10 -7.07
C TRP A 160 25.40 -5.71 -7.02
N LEU A 161 26.16 -4.63 -7.27
CA LEU A 161 25.63 -3.27 -7.30
C LEU A 161 24.53 -3.09 -8.35
N TRP A 162 24.75 -3.63 -9.55
CA TRP A 162 23.81 -3.50 -10.66
C TRP A 162 22.49 -4.25 -10.36
N SER A 163 22.55 -5.43 -9.76
CA SER A 163 21.36 -6.15 -9.30
C SER A 163 20.54 -5.33 -8.29
N GLY A 164 21.22 -4.63 -7.38
CA GLY A 164 20.59 -3.72 -6.41
C GLY A 164 19.85 -2.56 -7.09
N VAL A 165 20.40 -1.99 -8.16
CA VAL A 165 19.75 -0.92 -8.94
C VAL A 165 18.47 -1.43 -9.61
N ILE A 166 18.51 -2.61 -10.23
CA ILE A 166 17.34 -3.22 -10.89
C ILE A 166 16.23 -3.50 -9.87
N PHE A 167 16.59 -4.15 -8.74
CA PHE A 167 15.64 -4.46 -7.69
C PHE A 167 15.07 -3.20 -7.03
N SER A 168 15.89 -2.16 -6.85
CA SER A 168 15.45 -0.86 -6.35
C SER A 168 14.40 -0.21 -7.24
N ALA A 169 14.62 -0.18 -8.56
CA ALA A 169 13.65 0.38 -9.51
C ALA A 169 12.33 -0.42 -9.51
N TYR A 170 12.41 -1.75 -9.46
CA TYR A 170 11.24 -2.62 -9.35
C TYR A 170 10.43 -2.36 -8.08
N ALA A 171 11.10 -2.38 -6.93
CA ALA A 171 10.48 -2.17 -5.62
C ALA A 171 9.82 -0.78 -5.53
N LEU A 172 10.47 0.22 -6.11
CA LEU A 172 9.95 1.57 -6.17
C LEU A 172 8.70 1.67 -7.05
N ALA A 173 8.68 1.01 -8.21
CA ALA A 173 7.51 0.99 -9.07
C ALA A 173 6.31 0.29 -8.39
N MET A 174 6.56 -0.82 -7.69
CA MET A 174 5.55 -1.49 -6.87
C MET A 174 5.00 -0.58 -5.77
N ARG A 175 5.90 0.15 -5.10
CA ARG A 175 5.51 1.11 -4.06
C ARG A 175 4.70 2.27 -4.63
N GLY A 176 5.08 2.83 -5.77
CA GLY A 176 4.34 3.90 -6.44
C GLY A 176 2.91 3.49 -6.76
N ASN A 177 2.73 2.32 -7.39
CA ASN A 177 1.40 1.77 -7.67
C ASN A 177 0.54 1.60 -6.40
N LEU A 178 1.14 1.20 -5.28
CA LEU A 178 0.45 1.08 -4.00
C LEU A 178 0.10 2.45 -3.43
N GLU A 179 1.01 3.43 -3.49
CA GLU A 179 0.79 4.79 -3.01
C GLU A 179 -0.35 5.48 -3.78
N ASP A 180 -0.38 5.35 -5.11
CA ASP A 180 -1.46 5.85 -5.97
C ASP A 180 -2.80 5.21 -5.62
N TYR A 181 -2.83 3.88 -5.47
CA TYR A 181 -4.01 3.16 -5.03
C TYR A 181 -4.51 3.65 -3.66
N LEU A 182 -3.62 3.79 -2.69
CA LEU A 182 -3.97 4.24 -1.34
C LEU A 182 -4.42 5.69 -1.31
N ALA A 183 -3.90 6.56 -2.18
CA ALA A 183 -4.35 7.94 -2.33
C ALA A 183 -5.77 7.99 -2.90
N TRP A 184 -6.01 7.25 -3.98
CA TRP A 184 -7.33 7.10 -4.59
C TRP A 184 -8.35 6.52 -3.59
N TRP A 185 -8.00 5.44 -2.90
CA TRP A 185 -8.87 4.81 -1.91
C TRP A 185 -9.17 5.76 -0.73
N ARG A 186 -8.20 6.58 -0.29
CA ARG A 186 -8.42 7.58 0.78
C ARG A 186 -9.45 8.63 0.36
N ALA A 187 -9.40 9.08 -0.89
CA ALA A 187 -10.39 10.00 -1.43
C ALA A 187 -11.78 9.34 -1.52
N LEU A 188 -11.86 8.06 -1.92
CA LEU A 188 -13.10 7.29 -1.90
C LEU A 188 -13.71 7.21 -0.49
N TRP A 189 -12.89 6.93 0.52
CA TRP A 189 -13.34 6.88 1.91
C TRP A 189 -13.97 8.22 2.33
N GLN A 190 -13.28 9.33 2.06
CA GLN A 190 -13.80 10.67 2.40
C GLN A 190 -15.11 10.98 1.66
N ALA A 191 -15.21 10.61 0.38
CA ALA A 191 -16.41 10.83 -0.44
C ALA A 191 -17.61 9.99 -0.01
N SER A 192 -17.40 8.84 0.65
CA SER A 192 -18.47 7.97 1.14
C SER A 192 -19.28 8.55 2.31
N GLY A 193 -18.84 9.69 2.88
CA GLY A 193 -19.48 10.31 4.05
C GLY A 193 -19.18 9.59 5.37
N LEU A 194 -18.22 8.67 5.37
CA LEU A 194 -17.73 8.00 6.57
C LEU A 194 -16.92 8.99 7.43
N PRO A 195 -17.14 9.03 8.75
CA PRO A 195 -16.39 9.92 9.62
C PRO A 195 -14.90 9.57 9.68
N GLY A 196 -14.07 10.59 9.92
CA GLY A 196 -12.64 10.44 10.22
C GLY A 196 -11.76 10.15 9.01
N THR A 197 -10.45 10.29 9.22
CA THR A 197 -9.46 9.77 8.28
C THR A 197 -9.20 8.31 8.61
N PRO A 198 -9.20 7.43 7.61
CA PRO A 198 -8.96 6.02 7.86
C PRO A 198 -7.52 5.79 8.37
N TRP A 199 -6.58 6.69 8.02
CA TRP A 199 -5.28 6.90 8.66
C TRP A 199 -4.68 8.23 8.18
#